data_AF-A0A7R7AGL9-F1
#
_entry.id   AF-A0A7R7AGL9-F1
#
_cell.length_a   1.000
_cell.length_b   1.000
_cell.length_c   1.000
_cell.angle_alpha   90.00
_cell.angle_beta   90.00
_cell.angle_gamma   90.00
#
_symmetry.space_group_name_H-M   'P 1'
#
loop_
_entity.id
_entity.type
_entity.pdbx_description
1 polymer ?
#
loop_
_entity_poly.entity_id
_entity_poly.type
_entity_poly.pdbx_seq_one_letter_code
_entity_poly.pdbx_strand_id
1 'polypeptide(L)'
;MSNCCSDPTEIPKVDPRDLVREQTRYGDLVRELFTSDPEKLMLHELREASVYLRELAALRAHYVSVRLAAIALLEEPSISVLQRIVAKAEDGIAPAASARLQKLS
;
A
#
# COMPACT_ATOMS: atom_id res chain seq x y z
N MET A 1 -29.83 -20.50 23.67
CA MET A 1 -30.75 -20.25 22.54
C MET A 1 -29.90 -20.05 21.30
N SER A 2 -30.07 -20.94 20.34
CA SER A 2 -29.23 -21.14 19.16
C SER A 2 -29.41 -20.02 18.13
N ASN A 3 -28.33 -19.31 17.80
CA ASN A 3 -28.22 -18.41 16.66
C ASN A 3 -28.34 -19.23 15.36
N CYS A 4 -29.52 -19.26 14.74
CA CYS A 4 -29.82 -20.04 13.53
C CYS A 4 -30.20 -19.19 12.30
N CYS A 5 -29.92 -17.89 12.27
CA CYS A 5 -30.36 -17.02 11.17
C CYS A 5 -29.29 -16.01 10.74
N SER A 6 -28.04 -16.45 10.54
CA SER A 6 -27.07 -15.66 9.77
C SER A 6 -27.05 -16.25 8.37
N ASP A 7 -27.80 -15.66 7.44
CA ASP A 7 -27.77 -16.05 6.04
C ASP A 7 -26.37 -15.74 5.50
N PRO A 8 -25.55 -16.75 5.12
CA PRO A 8 -24.20 -16.53 4.65
C PRO A 8 -24.16 -15.82 3.29
N THR A 9 -25.32 -15.57 2.66
CA THR A 9 -25.46 -14.80 1.42
C THR A 9 -25.82 -13.33 1.64
N GLU A 10 -26.13 -12.90 2.87
CA GLU A 10 -26.33 -11.48 3.17
C GLU A 10 -25.01 -10.71 3.03
N ILE A 11 -25.02 -9.70 2.16
CA ILE A 11 -23.89 -8.78 2.01
C ILE A 11 -23.73 -8.03 3.34
N PRO A 12 -22.54 -8.04 3.96
CA PRO A 12 -22.27 -7.28 5.16
C PRO A 12 -22.65 -5.81 4.95
N LYS A 13 -23.63 -5.32 5.71
CA LYS A 13 -24.08 -3.93 5.61
C LYS A 13 -22.98 -3.03 6.18
N VAL A 14 -22.43 -2.17 5.33
CA VAL A 14 -21.49 -1.13 5.75
C VAL A 14 -22.26 -0.11 6.61
N ASP A 15 -21.70 0.29 7.76
CA ASP A 15 -22.27 1.37 8.57
C ASP A 15 -22.26 2.67 7.73
N PRO A 16 -23.40 3.34 7.53
CA PRO A 16 -23.45 4.62 6.84
C PRO A 16 -22.43 5.65 7.35
N ARG A 17 -22.07 5.61 8.63
CA ARG A 17 -21.07 6.51 9.23
C ARG A 17 -19.67 6.24 8.71
N ASP A 18 -19.30 4.96 8.54
CA ASP A 18 -18.01 4.58 8.00
C ASP A 18 -17.90 4.98 6.54
N LEU A 19 -18.98 4.85 5.78
CA LEU A 19 -19.05 5.33 4.39
C LEU A 19 -18.80 6.85 4.30
N VAL A 20 -19.43 7.66 5.15
CA VAL A 20 -19.23 9.12 5.15
C VAL A 20 -17.80 9.49 5.53
N ARG A 21 -17.19 8.77 6.48
CA ARG A 21 -15.79 8.97 6.87
C ARG A 21 -14.84 8.70 5.71
N GLU A 22 -14.99 7.57 5.03
CA GLU A 22 -14.16 7.24 3.87
C GLU A 22 -14.35 8.22 2.70
N GLN A 23 -15.59 8.66 2.44
CA GLN A 23 -15.85 9.69 1.43
C GLN A 23 -15.17 11.03 1.77
N THR A 24 -15.18 11.42 3.05
CA THR A 24 -14.53 12.64 3.51
C THR A 24 -13.02 12.53 3.38
N ARG A 25 -12.43 11.42 3.86
CA ARG A 25 -11.00 11.13 3.71
C ARG A 25 -10.56 11.15 2.25
N TYR A 26 -11.35 10.54 1.36
CA TYR A 26 -11.08 10.58 -0.07
C TYR A 26 -11.08 12.01 -0.62
N GLY A 27 -12.07 12.82 -0.26
CA GLY A 27 -12.15 14.22 -0.67
C GLY A 27 -10.94 15.04 -0.20
N ASP A 28 -10.52 14.84 1.05
CA ASP A 28 -9.33 15.50 1.59
C ASP A 28 -8.04 15.05 0.88
N LEU A 29 -7.87 13.74 0.64
CA LEU A 29 -6.74 13.20 -0.12
C LEU A 29 -6.66 13.75 -1.54
N VAL A 30 -7.79 13.82 -2.25
CA VAL A 30 -7.84 14.39 -3.59
C VAL A 30 -7.43 15.85 -3.58
N ARG A 31 -7.95 16.64 -2.62
CA ARG A 31 -7.56 18.04 -2.48
C ARG A 31 -6.06 18.15 -2.23
N GLU A 32 -5.53 17.42 -1.25
CA GLU A 32 -4.12 17.44 -0.89
C GLU A 32 -3.22 17.03 -2.05
N LEU A 33 -3.62 16.02 -2.84
CA LEU A 33 -2.88 15.60 -4.02
C LEU A 33 -2.72 16.74 -5.05
N PHE A 34 -3.73 17.59 -5.18
CA PHE A 34 -3.71 18.71 -6.14
C PHE A 34 -3.18 20.02 -5.56
N THR A 35 -3.20 20.21 -4.24
CA THR A 35 -2.78 21.46 -3.60
C THR A 35 -1.44 21.39 -2.88
N SER A 36 -0.93 20.19 -2.60
CA SER A 36 0.30 19.96 -1.83
C SER A 36 1.35 19.21 -2.65
N ASP A 37 2.45 18.82 -1.99
CA ASP A 37 3.51 18.02 -2.59
C ASP A 37 3.07 16.54 -2.67
N PRO A 38 2.81 16.00 -3.87
CA PRO A 38 2.31 14.64 -4.03
C PRO A 38 3.30 13.59 -3.53
N GLU A 39 4.62 13.86 -3.59
CA GLU A 39 5.63 12.92 -3.11
C GLU A 39 5.52 12.75 -1.59
N LYS A 40 5.38 13.86 -0.85
CA LYS A 40 5.21 13.83 0.61
C LYS A 40 3.90 13.16 1.02
N LEU A 41 2.82 13.44 0.28
CA LEU A 41 1.53 12.80 0.53
C LEU A 41 1.62 11.27 0.34
N MET A 42 2.21 10.81 -0.76
CA MET A 42 2.42 9.38 -1.00
C MET A 42 3.29 8.71 0.08
N LEU A 43 4.34 9.38 0.56
CA LEU A 43 5.18 8.88 1.64
C LEU A 43 4.42 8.77 2.97
N HIS A 44 3.49 9.69 3.24
CA HIS A 44 2.64 9.65 4.42
C HIS A 44 1.69 8.46 4.37
N GLU A 45 0.94 8.30 3.27
CA GLU A 45 -0.09 7.26 3.11
C GLU A 45 0.49 5.85 3.00
N LEU A 46 1.76 5.70 2.57
CA LEU A 46 2.41 4.39 2.42
C LEU A 46 2.40 3.53 3.68
N ARG A 47 2.45 4.15 4.87
CA ARG A 47 2.47 3.43 6.15
C ARG A 47 1.13 2.77 6.47
N GLU A 48 0.02 3.35 6.03
CA GLU A 48 -1.32 2.81 6.26
C GLU A 48 -1.84 2.01 5.06
N ALA A 49 -1.16 2.12 3.92
CA ALA A 49 -1.49 1.38 2.71
C ALA A 49 -1.45 -0.14 2.92
N SER A 50 -2.33 -0.85 2.22
CA SER A 50 -2.34 -2.31 2.20
C SER A 50 -1.05 -2.87 1.59
N VAL A 51 -0.73 -4.12 1.90
CA VAL A 51 0.44 -4.83 1.35
C VAL A 51 0.48 -4.72 -0.17
N TYR A 52 -0.66 -4.96 -0.82
CA TYR A 52 -0.79 -4.84 -2.28
C TYR A 52 -0.39 -3.45 -2.81
N LEU A 53 -0.85 -2.38 -2.16
CA LEU A 53 -0.52 -1.01 -2.58
C LEU A 53 0.95 -0.68 -2.34
N ARG A 54 1.55 -1.20 -1.26
CA ARG A 54 3.01 -1.06 -1.02
C ARG A 54 3.82 -1.82 -2.07
N GLU A 55 3.40 -3.02 -2.45
CA GLU A 55 4.04 -3.78 -3.54
C GLU A 55 3.96 -3.04 -4.87
N LEU A 56 2.78 -2.50 -5.19
CA LEU A 56 2.57 -1.71 -6.40
C LEU A 56 3.43 -0.45 -6.40
N ALA A 57 3.50 0.26 -5.27
CA ALA A 57 4.34 1.44 -5.11
C ALA A 57 5.82 1.10 -5.28
N ALA A 58 6.32 0.02 -4.67
CA ALA A 58 7.70 -0.44 -4.81
C ALA A 58 8.06 -0.73 -6.30
N LEU A 59 7.12 -1.31 -7.04
CA LEU A 59 7.30 -1.64 -8.45
C LEU A 59 7.23 -0.43 -9.39
N ARG A 60 6.30 0.51 -9.15
CA ARG A 60 5.85 1.46 -10.18
C ARG A 60 5.69 2.91 -9.73
N ALA A 61 5.91 3.25 -8.47
CA ALA A 61 5.75 4.64 -8.04
C ALA A 61 6.67 5.56 -8.86
N HIS A 62 6.17 6.75 -9.21
CA HIS A 62 6.91 7.71 -10.02
C HIS A 62 8.16 8.23 -9.28
N TYR A 63 8.01 8.51 -7.99
CA TYR A 63 9.08 9.02 -7.14
C TYR A 63 9.96 7.89 -6.60
N VAL A 64 11.28 8.03 -6.76
CA VAL A 64 12.26 7.04 -6.27
C VAL A 64 12.20 6.90 -4.76
N SER A 65 12.05 8.01 -4.03
CA SER A 65 11.89 8.03 -2.57
C SER A 65 10.71 7.16 -2.11
N VAL A 66 9.58 7.25 -2.79
CA VAL A 66 8.36 6.45 -2.53
C VAL A 66 8.63 4.98 -2.81
N ARG A 67 9.32 4.65 -3.91
CA ARG A 67 9.70 3.25 -4.21
C ARG A 67 10.59 2.66 -3.12
N LEU A 68 11.60 3.41 -2.68
CA LEU A 68 12.53 2.97 -1.64
C LEU A 68 11.83 2.79 -0.28
N ALA A 69 10.97 3.75 0.09
CA ALA A 69 10.16 3.66 1.31
C ALA A 69 9.21 2.45 1.26
N ALA A 70 8.57 2.21 0.11
CA ALA A 70 7.70 1.05 -0.07
C ALA A 70 8.46 -0.27 0.06
N ILE A 71 9.65 -0.40 -0.56
CA ILE A 71 10.52 -1.57 -0.42
C ILE A 71 10.87 -1.85 1.05
N ALA A 72 11.18 -0.80 1.82
CA ALA A 72 11.52 -0.95 3.23
C ALA A 72 10.35 -1.50 4.09
N LEU A 73 9.11 -1.32 3.64
CA LEU A 73 7.89 -1.78 4.30
C LEU A 73 7.39 -3.15 3.81
N LEU A 74 8.04 -3.76 2.81
CA LEU A 74 7.67 -5.09 2.31
C LEU A 74 8.10 -6.18 3.30
N GLU A 75 7.24 -7.17 3.48
CA GLU A 75 7.41 -8.29 4.41
C GLU A 75 7.58 -9.62 3.64
N GLU A 76 7.72 -10.74 4.35
CA GLU A 76 7.87 -12.09 3.79
C GLU A 76 6.90 -12.44 2.64
N PRO A 77 5.58 -12.14 2.68
CA PRO A 77 4.70 -12.48 1.55
C PRO A 77 5.10 -11.79 0.23
N SER A 78 5.86 -10.69 0.30
CA SER A 78 6.26 -9.87 -0.84
C SER A 78 7.64 -10.25 -1.41
N ILE A 79 8.24 -11.37 -0.99
CA ILE A 79 9.56 -11.83 -1.49
C ILE A 79 9.59 -11.93 -3.02
N SER A 80 8.54 -12.47 -3.63
CA SER A 80 8.46 -12.58 -5.10
C SER A 80 8.49 -11.22 -5.81
N VAL A 81 7.91 -10.19 -5.18
CA VAL A 81 7.92 -8.82 -5.68
C VAL A 81 9.32 -8.23 -5.55
N LEU A 82 9.99 -8.42 -4.42
CA LEU A 82 11.36 -7.96 -4.22
C LEU A 82 12.33 -8.61 -5.24
N GLN A 83 12.22 -9.92 -5.48
CA GLN A 83 13.02 -10.61 -6.50
C GLN A 83 12.78 -10.02 -7.90
N ARG A 84 11.52 -9.71 -8.23
CA ARG A 84 11.16 -9.06 -9.49
C ARG A 84 11.76 -7.66 -9.60
N ILE A 85 11.82 -6.90 -8.50
CA ILE A 85 12.46 -5.57 -8.47
C ILE A 85 13.95 -5.74 -8.75
N VAL A 86 14.65 -6.66 -8.08
CA VAL A 86 16.08 -6.91 -8.34
C VAL A 86 16.33 -7.28 -9.80
N ALA A 87 15.46 -8.07 -10.41
CA ALA A 87 15.61 -8.50 -11.80
C ALA A 87 15.32 -7.43 -12.87
N LYS A 88 14.55 -6.37 -12.54
CA LYS A 88 14.02 -5.41 -13.53
C LYS A 88 14.29 -3.94 -13.21
N ALA A 89 14.80 -3.63 -12.03
CA ALA A 89 14.94 -2.25 -11.59
C ALA A 89 16.12 -1.55 -12.27
N GLU A 90 15.93 -0.25 -12.50
CA GLU A 90 16.98 0.69 -12.87
C GLU A 90 17.95 0.93 -11.71
N ASP A 91 19.11 1.51 -12.03
CA ASP A 91 20.19 1.76 -11.09
C ASP A 91 19.70 2.58 -9.87
N GLY A 92 20.01 2.08 -8.66
CA GLY A 92 19.69 2.74 -7.38
C GLY A 92 18.57 2.09 -6.57
N ILE A 93 17.70 1.28 -7.19
CA ILE A 93 16.57 0.62 -6.49
C ILE A 93 16.86 -0.85 -6.22
N ALA A 94 17.52 -1.54 -7.16
CA ALA A 94 17.92 -2.93 -7.00
C ALA A 94 18.72 -3.21 -5.71
N PRO A 95 19.69 -2.37 -5.28
CA PRO A 95 20.42 -2.60 -4.04
C PRO A 95 19.53 -2.60 -2.80
N ALA A 96 18.55 -1.70 -2.74
CA ALA A 96 17.62 -1.63 -1.62
C ALA A 96 16.71 -2.87 -1.55
N ALA A 97 16.24 -3.36 -2.70
CA ALA A 97 15.44 -4.58 -2.78
C ALA A 97 16.26 -5.82 -2.37
N SER A 98 17.51 -5.94 -2.83
CA SER A 98 18.42 -7.02 -2.44
C SER A 98 18.72 -7.00 -0.93
N ALA A 99 19.00 -5.83 -0.37
CA ALA A 99 19.23 -5.68 1.07
C ALA A 99 17.98 -6.03 1.89
N ARG A 100 16.78 -5.73 1.38
CA ARG A 100 15.53 -6.13 2.04
C ARG A 100 15.31 -7.63 1.97
N LEU A 101 15.57 -8.26 0.82
CA LEU A 101 15.50 -9.73 0.67
C LEU A 101 16.40 -10.45 1.66
N GLN A 102 17.65 -10.00 1.82
CA GLN A 102 18.60 -10.59 2.77
C GLN A 102 18.17 -10.47 4.24
N LYS A 103 17.32 -9.50 4.58
CA LYS A 103 16.78 -9.34 5.94
C LYS A 103 15.57 -10.25 6.20
N LEU A 104 14.92 -10.71 5.13
CA LEU A 104 13.72 -11.56 5.18
C LEU A 104 14.04 -13.04 4.91
N SER A 105 15.29 -13.35 4.54
CA SER A 105 15.83 -14.70 4.41
C SER A 105 16.47 -15.17 5.71
#